data_AF-A0A2M3Z8B5-F1
#
_entry.id   AF-A0A2M3Z8B5-F1
#
_cell.length_a   1.000
_cell.length_b   1.000
_cell.length_c   1.000
_cell.angle_alpha   90.00
_cell.angle_beta   90.00
_cell.angle_gamma   90.00
#
_symmetry.space_group_name_H-M   'P 1'
#
loop_
_entity.id
_entity.type
_entity.pdbx_description
1 polymer ?
#
loop_
_entity_poly.entity_id
_entity_poly.type
_entity_poly.pdbx_seq_one_letter_code
_entity_poly.pdbx_strand_id
1 'polypeptide(L)'
;MAKLESIAVCALVVLAMTVGSGWSLICRDCHSRESFAKCEVMGPQVNCTAEIVNEIHARFVDDNPTLLPGYGTEFKCFRINGWRKHANGTDTGLRGFAQGCTFNSTDFCNGWSGTLNITGCATCTTDNCDQVPSIPTVAPPITTTTSAQTTTTSSQTTTTSVQQTTTSTQPTASATTKKPSSATGLHQQMQLGAVMLVLMNVILGARK
;
A
#
# COMPACT_ATOMS: atom_id res chain seq x y z
N MET A 1 26.77 -49.36 12.25
CA MET A 1 25.48 -48.88 12.80
C MET A 1 25.32 -47.35 12.81
N ALA A 2 26.27 -46.55 12.28
CA ALA A 2 26.17 -45.08 12.28
C ALA A 2 25.40 -44.45 11.10
N LYS A 3 25.00 -45.24 10.10
CA LYS A 3 24.46 -44.73 8.82
C LYS A 3 22.96 -44.42 8.85
N LEU A 4 22.21 -45.00 9.79
CA LEU A 4 20.77 -44.75 9.95
C LEU A 4 20.48 -43.45 10.72
N GLU A 5 21.31 -43.11 11.72
CA GLU A 5 21.08 -41.92 12.56
C GLU A 5 21.29 -40.61 11.77
N SER A 6 22.27 -40.58 10.85
CA SER A 6 22.52 -39.41 10.01
C SER A 6 21.36 -39.10 9.05
N ILE A 7 20.62 -40.11 8.59
CA ILE A 7 19.49 -39.92 7.67
C ILE A 7 18.29 -39.35 8.43
N ALA A 8 18.03 -39.86 9.63
CA ALA A 8 16.96 -39.34 10.49
C ALA A 8 17.18 -37.87 10.86
N VAL A 9 18.40 -37.49 11.23
CA VAL A 9 18.74 -36.11 11.57
C VAL A 9 18.64 -35.17 10.37
N CYS A 10 19.14 -35.57 9.19
CA CYS A 10 19.00 -34.78 7.97
C CYS A 10 17.53 -34.61 7.54
N ALA A 11 16.73 -35.67 7.64
CA ALA A 11 15.30 -35.61 7.33
C ALA A 11 14.55 -34.67 8.29
N LEU A 12 14.87 -34.69 9.57
CA LEU A 12 14.23 -33.84 10.58
C LEU A 12 14.59 -32.36 10.40
N VAL A 13 15.84 -32.08 10.00
CA VAL A 13 16.32 -30.73 9.67
C VAL A 13 15.66 -30.18 8.40
N VAL A 14 15.52 -30.99 7.35
CA VAL A 14 14.79 -30.60 6.14
C VAL A 14 13.29 -30.42 6.42
N LEU A 15 12.69 -31.33 7.21
CA LEU A 15 11.27 -31.23 7.58
C LEU A 15 11.03 -29.94 8.40
N ALA A 16 11.87 -29.63 9.37
CA ALA A 16 11.80 -28.40 10.15
C ALA A 16 11.97 -27.13 9.29
N MET A 17 12.77 -27.17 8.22
CA MET A 17 12.87 -26.06 7.27
C MET A 17 11.64 -25.95 6.35
N THR A 18 10.94 -27.05 6.05
CA THR A 18 9.73 -27.03 5.22
C THR A 18 8.45 -26.68 5.99
N VAL A 19 8.42 -26.85 7.33
CA VAL A 19 7.24 -26.57 8.18
C VAL A 19 7.02 -25.06 8.40
N GLY A 20 7.95 -24.20 7.96
CA GLY A 20 7.82 -22.74 8.07
C GLY A 20 7.11 -22.07 6.88
N SER A 21 6.92 -22.76 5.76
CA SER A 21 6.22 -22.22 4.58
C SER A 21 4.71 -22.43 4.73
N GLY A 22 4.14 -21.92 5.82
CA GLY A 22 2.70 -21.66 5.86
C GLY A 22 2.37 -20.84 4.63
N TRP A 23 1.37 -21.26 3.85
CA TRP A 23 0.99 -20.60 2.61
C TRP A 23 0.62 -19.16 2.96
N SER A 24 1.56 -18.23 2.75
CA SER A 24 1.32 -16.83 3.06
C SER A 24 0.29 -16.34 2.06
N LEU A 25 -0.85 -15.86 2.56
CA LEU A 25 -1.90 -15.28 1.75
C LEU A 25 -1.31 -14.23 0.80
N ILE A 26 -1.66 -14.30 -0.49
CA ILE A 26 -1.20 -13.34 -1.48
C ILE A 26 -2.27 -12.27 -1.64
N CYS A 27 -1.92 -11.02 -1.35
CA CYS A 27 -2.81 -9.87 -1.53
C CYS A 27 -2.15 -8.84 -2.42
N ARG A 28 -2.98 -8.05 -3.10
CA ARG A 28 -2.50 -6.83 -3.74
C ARG A 28 -2.27 -5.75 -2.68
N ASP A 29 -1.10 -5.12 -2.68
CA ASP A 29 -0.83 -3.91 -1.89
C ASP A 29 -0.81 -2.71 -2.82
N CYS A 30 -1.86 -1.88 -2.75
CA CYS A 30 -1.97 -0.69 -3.56
C CYS A 30 -2.80 0.41 -2.89
N HIS A 31 -2.55 1.65 -3.31
CA HIS A 31 -3.35 2.81 -2.93
C HIS A 31 -3.50 3.77 -4.11
N SER A 32 -4.73 4.22 -4.37
CA SER A 32 -5.06 5.14 -5.45
C SER A 32 -6.11 6.16 -5.01
N ARG A 33 -6.09 7.32 -5.65
CA ARG A 33 -7.10 8.38 -5.46
C ARG A 33 -8.19 8.37 -6.54
N GLU A 34 -8.08 7.48 -7.52
CA GLU A 34 -8.94 7.48 -8.72
C GLU A 34 -9.91 6.32 -8.74
N SER A 35 -9.41 5.08 -8.67
CA SER A 35 -10.22 3.86 -8.78
C SER A 35 -9.45 2.62 -8.34
N PHE A 36 -10.16 1.50 -8.16
CA PHE A 36 -9.53 0.19 -7.96
C PHE A 36 -8.74 -0.27 -9.18
N ALA A 37 -9.22 -0.05 -10.41
CA ALA A 37 -8.46 -0.39 -11.61
C ALA A 37 -7.10 0.34 -11.66
N LYS A 38 -7.07 1.61 -11.23
CA LYS A 38 -5.83 2.36 -11.10
C LYS A 38 -4.95 1.84 -9.95
N CYS A 39 -5.55 1.49 -8.82
CA CYS A 39 -4.85 0.84 -7.70
C CYS A 39 -4.17 -0.45 -8.17
N GLU A 40 -4.88 -1.27 -8.94
CA GLU A 40 -4.43 -2.59 -9.40
C GLU A 40 -3.17 -2.54 -10.25
N VAL A 41 -3.01 -1.49 -11.06
CA VAL A 41 -1.81 -1.29 -11.89
C VAL A 41 -0.68 -0.55 -11.17
N MET A 42 -0.94 0.05 -10.00
CA MET A 42 0.06 0.80 -9.23
C MET A 42 0.86 -0.05 -8.25
N GLY A 43 0.30 -1.18 -7.80
CA GLY A 43 0.86 -1.97 -6.71
C GLY A 43 1.00 -3.45 -7.04
N PRO A 44 2.08 -4.11 -6.58
CA PRO A 44 2.30 -5.53 -6.81
C PRO A 44 1.39 -6.41 -5.95
N GLN A 45 1.32 -7.69 -6.29
CA GLN A 45 0.87 -8.72 -5.37
C GLN A 45 2.04 -9.09 -4.45
N VAL A 46 1.75 -9.22 -3.16
CA VAL A 46 2.73 -9.50 -2.10
C VAL A 46 2.26 -10.66 -1.24
N ASN A 47 3.21 -11.43 -0.74
CA ASN A 47 2.99 -12.40 0.31
C ASN A 47 2.75 -11.64 1.62
N CYS A 48 1.61 -11.85 2.28
CA CYS A 48 1.35 -11.19 3.56
C CYS A 48 2.35 -11.64 4.62
N THR A 49 2.95 -10.65 5.28
CA THR A 49 3.83 -10.82 6.44
C THR A 49 3.40 -9.83 7.52
N ALA A 50 3.78 -10.09 8.77
CA ALA A 50 3.53 -9.16 9.87
C ALA A 50 4.17 -7.79 9.62
N GLU A 51 5.34 -7.76 8.96
CA GLU A 51 6.02 -6.52 8.58
C GLU A 51 5.17 -5.67 7.62
N ILE A 52 4.68 -6.27 6.53
CA ILE A 52 3.82 -5.58 5.56
C ILE A 52 2.51 -5.12 6.22
N VAL A 53 1.89 -5.97 7.05
CA VAL A 53 0.66 -5.58 7.78
C VAL A 53 0.92 -4.39 8.70
N ASN A 54 2.02 -4.40 9.44
CA ASN A 54 2.35 -3.30 10.35
C ASN A 54 2.65 -2.00 9.60
N GLU A 55 3.32 -2.06 8.44
CA GLU A 55 3.53 -0.89 7.58
C GLU A 55 2.18 -0.32 7.10
N ILE A 56 1.27 -1.19 6.65
CA ILE A 56 -0.06 -0.79 6.20
C ILE A 56 -0.87 -0.19 7.36
N HIS A 57 -0.88 -0.83 8.54
CA HIS A 57 -1.55 -0.32 9.72
C HIS A 57 -1.00 1.07 10.12
N ALA A 58 0.31 1.26 10.08
CA ALA A 58 0.94 2.55 10.35
C ALA A 58 0.51 3.64 9.35
N ARG A 59 0.30 3.29 8.08
CA ARG A 59 -0.20 4.23 7.05
C ARG A 59 -1.62 4.72 7.35
N PHE A 60 -2.45 3.89 7.98
CA PHE A 60 -3.85 4.19 8.24
C PHE A 60 -4.15 4.59 9.69
N VAL A 61 -3.15 4.58 10.60
CA VAL A 61 -3.38 4.75 12.04
C VAL A 61 -4.05 6.09 12.42
N ASP A 62 -3.73 7.17 11.70
CA ASP A 62 -4.33 8.49 11.93
C ASP A 62 -5.83 8.50 11.57
N ASP A 63 -6.19 7.70 10.57
CA ASP A 63 -7.55 7.57 10.06
C ASP A 63 -8.32 6.43 10.74
N ASN A 64 -7.63 5.44 11.33
CA ASN A 64 -8.19 4.32 12.07
C ASN A 64 -7.23 3.90 13.19
N PRO A 65 -7.38 4.45 14.41
CA PRO A 65 -6.47 4.17 15.52
C PRO A 65 -6.61 2.76 16.10
N THR A 66 -7.58 1.96 15.63
CA THR A 66 -7.73 0.55 16.04
C THR A 66 -6.75 -0.38 15.32
N LEU A 67 -6.08 0.11 14.27
CA LEU A 67 -5.08 -0.63 13.51
C LEU A 67 -3.74 -0.65 14.25
N LEU A 68 -3.68 -1.47 15.29
CA LEU A 68 -2.49 -1.62 16.12
C LEU A 68 -1.44 -2.50 15.42
N PRO A 69 -0.14 -2.25 15.67
CA PRO A 69 0.91 -3.16 15.24
C PRO A 69 0.80 -4.50 15.98
N GLY A 70 1.29 -5.57 15.36
CA GLY A 70 1.25 -6.91 15.93
C GLY A 70 2.29 -7.86 15.35
N TYR A 71 2.29 -9.08 15.86
CA TYR A 71 3.18 -10.17 15.44
C TYR A 71 2.40 -11.40 14.98
N GLY A 72 1.18 -11.20 14.47
CA GLY A 72 0.33 -12.28 14.00
C GLY A 72 0.91 -13.00 12.79
N THR A 73 0.58 -14.28 12.66
CA THR A 73 1.00 -15.15 11.55
C THR A 73 -0.15 -15.51 10.61
N GLU A 74 -1.37 -15.14 10.97
CA GLU A 74 -2.57 -15.32 10.15
C GLU A 74 -2.99 -13.98 9.54
N PHE A 75 -3.28 -14.00 8.25
CA PHE A 75 -3.55 -12.82 7.46
C PHE A 75 -4.88 -12.93 6.73
N LYS A 76 -5.44 -11.77 6.37
CA LYS A 76 -6.54 -11.64 5.42
C LYS A 76 -6.26 -10.45 4.51
N CYS A 77 -6.75 -10.49 3.28
CA CYS A 77 -6.72 -9.33 2.41
C CYS A 77 -7.86 -8.38 2.77
N PHE A 78 -7.67 -7.08 2.56
CA PHE A 78 -8.74 -6.10 2.60
C PHE A 78 -8.84 -5.36 1.27
N ARG A 79 -10.02 -4.80 1.03
CA ARG A 79 -10.29 -3.85 -0.04
C ARG A 79 -11.22 -2.76 0.49
N ILE A 80 -10.78 -1.51 0.40
CA ILE A 80 -11.48 -0.37 1.00
C ILE A 80 -11.55 0.82 0.03
N ASN A 81 -12.66 1.53 0.06
CA ASN A 81 -12.82 2.83 -0.58
C ASN A 81 -13.69 3.78 0.23
N GLY A 82 -13.42 5.06 0.06
CA GLY A 82 -14.15 6.12 0.75
C GLY A 82 -13.71 7.50 0.33
N TRP A 83 -14.14 8.50 1.10
CA TRP A 83 -13.81 9.89 0.88
C TRP A 83 -13.68 10.69 2.17
N ARG A 84 -12.93 11.79 2.12
CA ARG A 84 -12.74 12.70 3.27
C ARG A 84 -13.91 13.68 3.40
N LYS A 85 -14.44 13.80 4.61
CA LYS A 85 -15.46 14.79 4.99
C LYS A 85 -14.79 16.09 5.43
N HIS A 86 -15.42 17.20 5.07
CA HIS A 86 -15.22 18.48 5.75
C HIS A 86 -15.77 18.41 7.18
N ALA A 87 -15.41 19.38 8.04
CA ALA A 87 -15.89 19.44 9.42
C ALA A 87 -17.42 19.55 9.54
N ASN A 88 -18.09 20.10 8.52
CA ASN A 88 -19.55 20.17 8.40
C ASN A 88 -20.18 18.88 7.83
N GLY A 89 -19.39 17.83 7.60
CA GLY A 89 -19.83 16.55 7.07
C GLY A 89 -19.95 16.47 5.54
N THR A 90 -19.67 17.55 4.80
CA THR A 90 -19.78 17.55 3.33
C THR A 90 -18.58 16.91 2.65
N ASP A 91 -18.76 16.47 1.41
CA ASP A 91 -17.71 15.86 0.60
C ASP A 91 -16.62 16.84 0.16
N THR A 92 -15.36 16.47 0.37
CA THR A 92 -14.17 17.25 -0.03
C THR A 92 -13.73 16.98 -1.48
N GLY A 93 -14.30 15.97 -2.14
CA GLY A 93 -13.82 15.46 -3.42
C GLY A 93 -12.57 14.57 -3.32
N LEU A 94 -11.97 14.42 -2.12
CA LEU A 94 -10.81 13.56 -1.91
C LEU A 94 -11.27 12.11 -1.75
N ARG A 95 -10.96 11.27 -2.75
CA ARG A 95 -11.27 9.85 -2.78
C ARG A 95 -10.04 9.02 -2.40
N GLY A 96 -10.28 7.84 -1.84
CA GLY A 96 -9.25 6.84 -1.58
C GLY A 96 -9.76 5.45 -1.94
N PHE A 97 -8.87 4.65 -2.53
CA PHE A 97 -9.05 3.26 -2.88
C PHE A 97 -7.79 2.52 -2.45
N ALA A 98 -7.92 1.48 -1.64
CA ALA A 98 -6.78 0.70 -1.18
C ALA A 98 -7.08 -0.79 -1.14
N GLN A 99 -6.03 -1.57 -1.34
CA GLN A 99 -6.00 -3.01 -1.10
C GLN A 99 -4.71 -3.35 -0.34
N GLY A 100 -4.75 -4.38 0.48
CA GLY A 100 -3.57 -4.82 1.20
C GLY A 100 -3.82 -6.01 2.12
N CYS A 101 -2.82 -6.30 2.95
CA CYS A 101 -2.87 -7.32 3.99
C CYS A 101 -3.27 -6.70 5.34
N THR A 102 -4.00 -7.44 6.15
CA THR A 102 -4.20 -7.17 7.59
C THR A 102 -4.14 -8.48 8.38
N PHE A 103 -4.03 -8.41 9.71
CA PHE A 103 -4.10 -9.61 10.54
C PHE A 103 -5.51 -10.20 10.49
N ASN A 104 -5.61 -11.53 10.52
CA ASN A 104 -6.90 -12.22 10.52
C ASN A 104 -7.79 -11.76 11.69
N SER A 105 -7.17 -11.53 12.86
CA SER A 105 -7.81 -11.04 14.09
C SER A 105 -8.23 -9.56 14.06
N THR A 106 -7.74 -8.76 13.10
CA THR A 106 -8.04 -7.32 13.03
C THR A 106 -9.38 -7.07 12.34
N ASP A 107 -10.25 -6.28 12.97
CA ASP A 107 -11.49 -5.81 12.34
C ASP A 107 -11.23 -4.57 11.48
N PHE A 108 -10.62 -4.76 10.32
CA PHE A 108 -10.11 -3.68 9.47
C PHE A 108 -11.20 -2.72 8.96
N CYS A 109 -12.43 -3.19 8.81
CA CYS A 109 -13.52 -2.37 8.26
C CYS A 109 -14.23 -1.50 9.31
N ASN A 110 -13.83 -1.59 10.57
CA ASN A 110 -14.36 -0.79 11.67
C ASN A 110 -13.28 0.12 12.29
N GLY A 111 -13.69 1.06 13.13
CA GLY A 111 -12.76 1.97 13.83
C GLY A 111 -12.27 3.18 13.01
N TRP A 112 -12.73 3.34 11.77
CA TRP A 112 -12.42 4.49 10.93
C TRP A 112 -12.95 5.80 11.50
N SER A 113 -12.16 6.86 11.36
CA SER A 113 -12.43 8.17 11.93
C SER A 113 -13.70 8.78 11.35
N GLY A 114 -14.38 9.58 12.17
CA GLY A 114 -15.53 10.36 11.74
C GLY A 114 -15.21 11.40 10.66
N THR A 115 -13.95 11.62 10.28
CA THR A 115 -13.55 12.49 9.16
C THR A 115 -13.54 11.78 7.81
N LEU A 116 -13.72 10.45 7.80
CA LEU A 116 -13.86 9.66 6.60
C LEU A 116 -15.30 9.17 6.45
N ASN A 117 -15.72 9.02 5.20
CA ASN A 117 -16.90 8.27 4.85
C ASN A 117 -16.46 7.04 4.04
N ILE A 118 -16.42 5.90 4.71
CA ILE A 118 -16.12 4.62 4.07
C ILE A 118 -17.38 4.17 3.34
N THR A 119 -17.33 4.21 2.01
CA THR A 119 -18.45 3.79 1.16
C THR A 119 -18.38 2.31 0.83
N GLY A 120 -17.24 1.69 1.09
CA GLY A 120 -17.06 0.27 0.86
C GLY A 120 -15.84 -0.26 1.58
N CYS A 121 -16.00 -1.39 2.26
CA CYS A 121 -14.91 -2.14 2.85
C CYS A 121 -15.27 -3.62 2.89
N ALA A 122 -14.32 -4.47 2.52
CA ALA A 122 -14.46 -5.92 2.58
C ALA A 122 -13.11 -6.55 2.96
N THR A 123 -13.17 -7.73 3.57
CA THR A 123 -12.01 -8.58 3.85
C THR A 123 -12.25 -10.00 3.37
N CYS A 124 -11.19 -10.71 3.03
CA CYS A 124 -11.26 -12.10 2.58
C CYS A 124 -10.01 -12.88 3.01
N THR A 125 -10.16 -14.19 3.22
CA THR A 125 -9.07 -15.10 3.63
C THR A 125 -8.51 -15.93 2.47
N THR A 126 -8.90 -15.59 1.24
CA THR A 126 -8.40 -16.19 -0.01
C THR A 126 -7.48 -15.22 -0.75
N ASP A 127 -6.61 -15.76 -1.60
CA ASP A 127 -5.68 -14.94 -2.38
C ASP A 127 -6.42 -13.92 -3.23
N ASN A 128 -6.12 -12.65 -2.97
CA ASN A 128 -6.79 -11.47 -3.51
C ASN A 128 -8.30 -11.47 -3.23
N CYS A 129 -8.84 -10.31 -2.85
CA CYS A 129 -10.27 -10.23 -2.60
C CYS A 129 -11.12 -10.26 -3.87
N ASP A 130 -10.56 -10.00 -5.05
CA ASP A 130 -11.18 -9.79 -6.36
C ASP A 130 -12.43 -10.63 -6.73
N GLN A 131 -12.59 -11.83 -6.16
CA GLN A 131 -13.69 -12.76 -6.44
C GLN A 131 -14.88 -12.70 -5.46
N VAL A 132 -14.84 -11.90 -4.40
CA VAL A 132 -15.95 -11.85 -3.41
C VAL A 132 -17.05 -10.88 -3.87
N PRO A 133 -18.33 -11.32 -4.03
CA PRO A 133 -19.43 -10.48 -4.52
C PRO A 133 -19.76 -9.26 -3.65
N SER A 134 -19.32 -9.24 -2.38
CA SER A 134 -19.54 -8.14 -1.43
C SER A 134 -18.49 -7.04 -1.53
N ILE A 135 -17.58 -7.12 -2.50
CA ILE A 135 -16.53 -6.13 -2.65
C ILE A 135 -17.09 -4.88 -3.31
N PRO A 136 -16.81 -3.71 -2.73
CA PRO A 136 -17.29 -2.47 -3.32
C PRO A 136 -16.53 -2.21 -4.62
N THR A 137 -17.22 -2.32 -5.74
CA THR A 137 -16.69 -1.98 -7.06
C THR A 137 -16.98 -0.52 -7.42
N VAL A 138 -17.94 0.11 -6.73
CA VAL A 138 -18.46 1.43 -7.08
C VAL A 138 -17.60 2.51 -6.42
N ALA A 139 -16.99 3.36 -7.25
CA ALA A 139 -16.34 4.58 -6.80
C ALA A 139 -17.33 5.45 -6.01
N PRO A 140 -16.90 6.14 -4.93
CA PRO A 140 -17.80 7.04 -4.23
C PRO A 140 -18.30 8.12 -5.19
N PRO A 141 -19.62 8.46 -5.16
CA PRO A 141 -20.22 9.37 -6.12
C PRO A 141 -19.45 10.70 -6.16
N ILE A 142 -19.14 11.20 -7.35
CA ILE A 142 -18.49 12.50 -7.52
C ILE A 142 -19.57 13.56 -7.40
N THR A 143 -19.60 14.33 -6.32
CA THR A 143 -20.44 15.52 -6.26
C THR A 143 -19.77 16.60 -7.09
N THR A 144 -20.09 16.68 -8.38
CA THR A 144 -19.74 17.84 -9.21
C THR A 144 -20.48 19.05 -8.67
N THR A 145 -19.80 19.91 -7.93
CA THR A 145 -20.29 21.25 -7.66
C THR A 145 -20.25 22.01 -8.99
N THR A 146 -21.38 22.07 -9.68
CA THR A 146 -21.58 22.92 -10.86
C THR A 146 -21.28 24.35 -10.45
N SER A 147 -20.08 24.86 -10.80
CA SER A 147 -19.83 26.29 -10.80
C SER A 147 -20.83 26.91 -11.78
N ALA A 148 -21.74 27.73 -11.26
CA ALA A 148 -22.64 28.52 -12.06
C ALA A 148 -21.80 29.43 -12.97
N GLN A 149 -21.67 29.05 -14.23
CA GLN A 149 -21.07 29.86 -15.27
C GLN A 149 -22.04 31.00 -15.55
N THR A 150 -21.74 32.19 -15.02
CA THR A 150 -22.50 33.40 -15.29
C THR A 150 -22.31 33.77 -16.76
N THR A 151 -23.31 33.51 -17.58
CA THR A 151 -23.42 34.02 -18.94
C THR A 151 -23.67 35.53 -18.85
N THR A 152 -22.62 36.34 -18.94
CA THR A 152 -22.74 37.80 -19.08
C THR A 152 -23.16 38.13 -20.51
N THR A 153 -24.43 38.45 -20.66
CA THR A 153 -25.02 39.08 -21.84
C THR A 153 -24.37 40.45 -22.07
N SER A 154 -23.84 40.63 -23.27
CA SER A 154 -23.26 41.85 -23.80
C SER A 154 -24.26 43.00 -23.88
N SER A 155 -23.94 44.13 -23.24
CA SER A 155 -24.48 45.45 -23.58
C SER A 155 -23.34 46.46 -23.63
N GLN A 156 -23.16 47.05 -24.81
CA GLN A 156 -22.26 48.17 -25.09
C GLN A 156 -22.67 49.39 -24.27
N THR A 157 -21.71 50.09 -23.65
CA THR A 157 -21.74 51.56 -23.56
C THR A 157 -20.31 52.13 -23.45
N THR A 158 -20.15 53.24 -24.14
CA THR A 158 -19.03 54.07 -24.53
C THR A 158 -18.22 54.72 -23.39
N THR A 159 -16.88 54.65 -23.53
CA THR A 159 -15.77 55.57 -23.16
C THR A 159 -15.85 56.48 -21.92
N THR A 160 -14.82 56.43 -21.05
CA THR A 160 -13.96 57.59 -20.67
C THR A 160 -12.64 57.10 -20.07
N SER A 161 -11.54 57.69 -20.57
CA SER A 161 -10.13 57.47 -20.24
C SER A 161 -9.71 58.16 -18.93
N VAL A 162 -8.94 57.47 -18.08
CA VAL A 162 -7.94 58.10 -17.19
C VAL A 162 -6.71 57.18 -17.07
N GLN A 163 -5.55 57.81 -17.12
CA GLN A 163 -4.19 57.34 -17.32
C GLN A 163 -3.38 57.36 -16.00
N GLN A 164 -2.62 56.30 -15.68
CA GLN A 164 -1.38 56.28 -14.85
C GLN A 164 -0.88 54.82 -14.73
N THR A 165 0.26 54.35 -15.24
CA THR A 165 1.71 54.68 -15.12
C THR A 165 2.40 54.12 -13.85
N THR A 166 2.99 52.93 -14.06
CA THR A 166 4.23 52.31 -13.51
C THR A 166 4.58 52.37 -12.02
N THR A 167 4.83 51.19 -11.41
CA THR A 167 6.14 50.91 -10.77
C THR A 167 6.44 49.40 -10.78
N SER A 168 7.63 49.07 -11.30
CA SER A 168 8.24 47.75 -11.37
C SER A 168 9.07 47.50 -10.12
N THR A 169 8.97 46.30 -9.53
CA THR A 169 10.05 45.76 -8.69
C THR A 169 10.08 44.23 -8.76
N GLN A 170 11.02 43.77 -9.58
CA GLN A 170 11.72 42.49 -9.57
C GLN A 170 12.32 42.18 -8.19
N PRO A 171 12.45 40.91 -7.80
CA PRO A 171 13.81 40.36 -7.69
C PRO A 171 14.02 39.04 -8.43
N THR A 172 15.25 38.94 -8.92
CA THR A 172 15.89 37.85 -9.66
C THR A 172 16.84 37.08 -8.73
N ALA A 173 17.16 35.85 -9.16
CA ALA A 173 18.26 34.99 -8.73
C ALA A 173 18.01 34.17 -7.44
N SER A 174 18.48 32.92 -7.30
CA SER A 174 19.51 32.21 -8.05
C SER A 174 19.37 30.70 -7.87
N ALA A 175 19.87 29.97 -8.87
CA ALA A 175 19.99 28.52 -8.90
C ALA A 175 20.95 27.99 -7.82
N THR A 176 20.71 26.78 -7.32
CA THR A 176 21.81 25.88 -6.95
C THR A 176 21.40 24.41 -7.10
N THR A 177 21.94 23.79 -8.14
CA THR A 177 22.02 22.36 -8.38
C THR A 177 22.92 21.73 -7.30
N LYS A 178 22.45 20.69 -6.61
CA LYS A 178 23.30 19.75 -5.86
C LYS A 178 22.88 18.31 -6.13
N LYS A 179 23.67 17.64 -6.97
CA LYS A 179 23.94 16.20 -6.92
C LYS A 179 25.24 16.04 -6.09
N PRO A 180 25.30 15.13 -5.11
CA PRO A 180 26.17 13.94 -5.21
C PRO A 180 25.48 12.69 -4.60
N SER A 181 25.44 11.54 -5.28
CA SER A 181 26.46 10.47 -5.34
C SER A 181 26.09 9.26 -4.47
N SER A 182 25.85 8.18 -5.20
CA SER A 182 26.13 6.75 -5.03
C SER A 182 26.79 6.20 -3.75
N ALA A 183 26.51 4.88 -3.60
CA ALA A 183 27.07 3.86 -2.71
C ALA A 183 26.27 3.73 -1.38
N THR A 184 25.88 2.57 -0.86
CA THR A 184 26.31 1.17 -1.00
C THR A 184 25.23 0.31 -0.33
N GLY A 185 24.91 -0.87 -0.84
CA GLY A 185 23.90 -1.73 -0.18
C GLY A 185 23.73 -3.12 -0.77
N LEU A 186 24.81 -3.68 -1.31
CA LEU A 186 24.90 -5.08 -1.71
C LEU A 186 24.96 -5.94 -0.45
N HIS A 187 23.83 -6.44 0.04
CA HIS A 187 23.85 -7.54 1.02
C HIS A 187 22.59 -8.41 0.93
N GLN A 188 22.43 -9.11 -0.19
CA GLN A 188 21.60 -10.32 -0.20
C GLN A 188 22.16 -11.36 -1.16
N GLN A 189 23.47 -11.64 -1.04
CA GLN A 189 24.12 -12.71 -1.79
C GLN A 189 25.14 -13.50 -0.95
N MET A 190 24.92 -13.65 0.36
CA MET A 190 25.77 -14.50 1.21
C MET A 190 25.08 -15.74 1.79
N GLN A 191 23.77 -15.91 1.67
CA GLN A 191 23.12 -17.12 2.23
C GLN A 191 23.04 -18.31 1.26
N LEU A 192 23.09 -18.11 -0.07
CA LEU A 192 23.13 -19.26 -1.00
C LEU A 192 24.49 -19.98 -1.05
N GLY A 193 25.60 -19.26 -0.81
CA GLY A 193 26.94 -19.83 -0.89
C GLY A 193 27.27 -20.83 0.22
N ALA A 194 26.83 -20.53 1.45
CA ALA A 194 27.04 -21.42 2.59
C ALA A 194 26.21 -22.71 2.48
N VAL A 195 24.99 -22.62 1.95
CA VAL A 195 24.09 -23.77 1.78
C VAL A 195 24.64 -24.76 0.74
N MET A 196 25.23 -24.27 -0.37
CA MET A 196 25.86 -25.15 -1.37
C MET A 196 27.17 -25.79 -0.88
N LEU A 197 27.96 -25.09 -0.06
CA LEU A 197 29.20 -25.62 0.52
C LEU A 197 28.94 -26.72 1.56
N VAL A 198 27.86 -26.61 2.34
CA VAL A 198 27.41 -27.68 3.24
C VAL A 198 26.91 -28.88 2.43
N LEU A 199 26.12 -28.66 1.38
CA LEU A 199 25.63 -29.75 0.51
C LEU A 199 26.77 -30.53 -0.17
N MET A 200 27.78 -29.81 -0.69
CA MET A 200 28.94 -30.42 -1.36
C MET A 200 29.81 -31.24 -0.41
N ASN A 201 30.04 -30.76 0.82
CA ASN A 201 30.80 -31.51 1.82
C ASN A 201 30.06 -32.76 2.33
N VAL A 202 28.73 -32.73 2.41
CA VAL A 202 27.91 -33.90 2.78
C VAL A 202 27.91 -34.96 1.66
N ILE A 203 27.83 -34.55 0.39
CA ILE A 203 27.86 -35.48 -0.76
C ILE A 203 29.25 -36.12 -0.92
N LEU A 204 30.34 -35.37 -0.69
CA LEU A 204 31.71 -35.87 -0.79
C LEU A 204 32.14 -36.69 0.44
N GLY A 205 31.62 -36.39 1.63
CA GLY A 205 31.90 -37.12 2.87
C GLY A 205 31.20 -38.49 2.97
N ALA A 206 30.11 -38.72 2.23
CA ALA A 206 29.34 -39.97 2.24
C ALA A 206 29.93 -41.10 1.37
N ARG A 207 31.08 -40.87 0.71
CA ARG A 207 31.78 -41.84 -0.17
C ARG A 207 33.04 -42.49 0.44
N LYS A 208 33.22 -42.46 1.76
CA LYS A 208 34.19 -43.31 2.46
C LYS A 208 33.51 -44.37 3.30
#